data_AF-A0A2N6SP66-F1
#
_entry.id   AF-A0A2N6SP66-F1
#
_cell.length_a   1.000
_cell.length_b   1.000
_cell.length_c   1.000
_cell.angle_alpha   90.00
_cell.angle_beta   90.00
_cell.angle_gamma   90.00
#
_symmetry.space_group_name_H-M   'P 1'
#
loop_
_entity.id
_entity.type
_entity.pdbx_description
1 polymer ?
#
loop_
_entity_poly.entity_id
_entity_poly.type
_entity_poly.pdbx_seq_one_letter_code
_entity_poly.pdbx_strand_id
1 'polypeptide(L)'
;MLNMAWLVSDNTALGHTVITLIAFIILVVIVHRFAWQPLMNILEKRKKKITDDLNDAARRKEESETANERAQEILSNARIEANKVIQESREKALELQDSIVHEARVTALDIRKSAEKDIERERQQMLREMNEQITNISVDIAKRIIEREVSAEDHQRYIDEFIEGLDEL
;
A
#
# COMPACT_ATOMS: atom_id res chain seq x y z
N MET A 1 17.41 117.98 -33.17
CA MET A 1 17.55 117.88 -31.69
C MET A 1 18.30 116.58 -31.42
N LEU A 2 19.63 116.69 -31.22
CA LEU A 2 20.28 116.43 -29.93
C LEU A 2 20.20 114.92 -29.60
N ASN A 3 21.12 114.11 -30.12
CA ASN A 3 22.46 113.83 -29.60
C ASN A 3 22.46 113.37 -28.13
N MET A 4 23.25 112.32 -27.87
CA MET A 4 23.78 111.92 -26.56
C MET A 4 22.84 111.19 -25.59
N ALA A 5 22.44 109.96 -25.90
CA ALA A 5 22.08 108.95 -24.87
C ALA A 5 22.98 107.71 -24.94
N TRP A 6 24.19 107.86 -25.48
CA TRP A 6 25.27 106.84 -25.49
C TRP A 6 26.37 107.15 -24.45
N LEU A 7 26.04 107.86 -23.38
CA LEU A 7 26.99 108.16 -22.28
C LEU A 7 26.44 107.69 -20.93
N VAL A 8 26.06 106.41 -20.86
CA VAL A 8 26.16 105.63 -19.61
C VAL A 8 27.07 104.45 -19.86
N SER A 9 28.36 104.79 -19.84
CA SER A 9 29.53 103.97 -19.51
C SER A 9 29.81 102.71 -20.33
N ASP A 10 30.97 102.69 -20.98
CA ASP A 10 31.65 101.47 -21.45
C ASP A 10 32.02 100.49 -20.31
N ASN A 11 31.67 100.80 -19.06
CA ASN A 11 31.90 99.97 -17.89
C ASN A 11 30.65 99.17 -17.45
N THR A 12 29.43 99.54 -17.89
CA THR A 12 28.17 98.87 -17.49
C THR A 12 27.82 97.70 -18.41
N ALA A 13 28.10 97.77 -19.72
CA ALA A 13 27.89 96.64 -20.64
C ALA A 13 28.83 95.46 -20.33
N LEU A 14 30.10 95.75 -20.03
CA LEU A 14 31.06 94.76 -19.54
C LEU A 14 30.67 94.23 -18.15
N GLY A 15 30.16 95.10 -17.27
CA GLY A 15 29.63 94.69 -15.96
C GLY A 15 28.44 93.73 -16.05
N HIS A 16 27.45 94.03 -16.90
CA HIS A 16 26.28 93.18 -17.09
C HIS A 16 26.65 91.80 -17.65
N THR A 17 27.51 91.74 -18.67
CA THR A 17 27.96 90.47 -19.24
C THR A 17 28.76 89.62 -18.24
N VAL A 18 29.61 90.23 -17.41
CA VAL A 18 30.33 89.52 -16.33
C VAL A 18 29.38 88.99 -15.26
N ILE A 19 28.38 89.78 -14.83
CA ILE A 19 27.39 89.32 -13.84
C ILE A 19 26.52 88.20 -14.41
N THR A 20 26.09 88.30 -15.67
CA THR A 20 25.35 87.22 -16.35
C THR A 20 26.20 85.96 -16.50
N LEU A 21 27.50 86.10 -16.79
CA LEU A 21 28.43 84.97 -16.85
C LEU A 21 28.60 84.29 -15.48
N ILE A 22 28.75 85.07 -14.41
CA ILE A 22 28.82 84.54 -13.04
C ILE A 22 27.51 83.84 -12.67
N ALA A 23 26.36 84.44 -12.97
CA ALA A 23 25.05 83.82 -12.74
C ALA A 23 24.88 82.52 -13.54
N PHE A 24 25.35 82.48 -14.79
CA PHE A 24 25.35 81.28 -15.62
C PHE A 24 26.26 80.19 -15.04
N ILE A 25 27.46 80.53 -14.60
CA ILE A 25 28.39 79.58 -13.95
C ILE A 25 27.77 79.03 -12.65
N ILE A 26 27.17 79.89 -11.82
CA ILE A 26 26.47 79.47 -10.60
C ILE A 26 25.32 78.51 -10.94
N LEU A 27 24.52 78.82 -11.96
CA LEU A 27 23.43 77.96 -12.42
C LEU A 27 23.95 76.60 -12.92
N VAL A 28 25.03 76.59 -13.70
CA VAL A 28 25.67 75.34 -14.17
C VAL A 28 26.18 74.51 -13.01
N VAL A 29 26.80 75.12 -11.98
CA VAL A 29 27.27 74.42 -10.79
C VAL A 29 26.10 73.81 -10.00
N ILE A 30 25.01 74.56 -9.82
CA ILE A 30 23.81 74.06 -9.14
C ILE A 30 23.20 72.89 -9.92
N VAL A 31 23.01 73.03 -11.23
CA VAL A 31 22.44 71.97 -12.09
C VAL A 31 23.35 70.75 -12.14
N HIS A 32 24.66 70.93 -12.28
CA HIS A 32 25.60 69.82 -12.27
C HIS A 32 25.55 69.06 -10.94
N ARG A 33 25.49 69.78 -9.81
CA ARG A 33 25.46 69.16 -8.48
C ARG A 33 24.11 68.51 -8.13
N PHE A 34 23.00 69.10 -8.56
CA PHE A 34 21.64 68.63 -8.23
C PHE A 34 21.03 67.68 -9.25
N ALA A 35 21.28 67.84 -10.57
CA ALA A 35 20.61 67.06 -11.61
C ALA A 35 21.42 65.83 -12.07
N TRP A 36 22.76 65.86 -11.97
CA TRP A 36 23.61 64.76 -12.43
C TRP A 36 23.43 63.49 -11.57
N GLN A 37 23.36 63.66 -10.26
CA GLN A 37 23.15 62.57 -9.29
C GLN A 37 21.82 61.81 -9.51
N PRO A 38 20.63 62.46 -9.53
CA PRO A 38 19.37 61.76 -9.76
C PRO A 38 19.29 61.14 -11.15
N LEU A 39 19.87 61.77 -12.18
CA LEU A 39 19.86 61.21 -13.54
C LEU A 39 20.66 59.90 -13.62
N MET A 40 21.87 59.86 -13.07
CA MET A 40 22.66 58.62 -13.05
C MET A 40 22.03 57.56 -12.17
N ASN A 41 21.45 57.93 -11.03
CA ASN A 41 20.73 56.98 -10.17
C ASN A 41 19.56 56.32 -10.88
N ILE A 42 18.81 57.03 -11.74
CA ILE A 42 17.71 56.44 -12.51
C ILE A 42 18.23 55.46 -13.57
N LEU A 43 19.31 55.82 -14.26
CA LEU A 43 19.94 54.96 -15.27
C LEU A 43 20.53 53.69 -14.64
N GLU A 44 21.21 53.83 -13.50
CA GLU A 44 21.76 52.71 -12.76
C GLU A 44 20.67 51.80 -12.18
N LYS A 45 19.58 52.38 -11.63
CA LYS A 45 18.41 51.60 -11.20
C LYS A 45 17.77 50.83 -12.34
N ARG A 46 17.64 51.42 -13.54
CA ARG A 46 17.11 50.71 -14.71
C ARG A 46 18.03 49.59 -15.15
N LYS A 47 19.34 49.85 -15.24
CA LYS A 47 20.33 48.83 -15.58
C LYS A 47 20.31 47.68 -14.58
N LYS A 48 20.34 47.99 -13.28
CA LYS A 48 20.28 47.00 -12.21
C LYS A 48 18.99 46.18 -12.28
N LYS A 49 17.84 46.83 -12.44
CA LYS A 49 16.55 46.13 -12.56
C LYS A 49 16.54 45.15 -13.73
N ILE A 50 17.02 45.56 -14.90
CA ILE A 50 17.08 44.67 -16.08
C ILE A 50 18.01 43.49 -15.83
N THR A 51 19.19 43.72 -15.23
CA THR A 51 20.11 42.65 -14.87
C THR A 51 19.50 41.70 -13.85
N ASP A 52 18.85 42.23 -12.82
CA ASP A 52 18.19 41.43 -11.77
C ASP A 52 17.04 40.60 -12.38
N ASP A 53 16.18 41.22 -13.21
CA ASP A 53 15.07 40.53 -13.89
C ASP A 53 15.58 39.41 -14.82
N LEU A 54 16.69 39.64 -15.54
CA LEU A 54 17.31 38.62 -16.41
C LEU A 54 17.93 37.47 -15.61
N ASN A 55 18.64 37.79 -14.51
CA ASN A 55 19.22 36.79 -13.62
C ASN A 55 18.14 35.95 -12.95
N ASP A 56 17.05 36.59 -12.52
CA ASP A 56 15.90 35.91 -11.93
C ASP A 56 15.21 35.00 -12.95
N ALA A 57 15.06 35.44 -14.20
CA ALA A 57 14.51 34.62 -15.27
C ALA A 57 15.39 33.41 -15.58
N ALA A 58 16.72 33.60 -15.64
CA ALA A 58 17.68 32.51 -15.84
C ALA A 58 17.63 31.49 -14.70
N ARG A 59 17.63 31.96 -13.44
CA ARG A 59 17.53 31.09 -12.26
C ARG A 59 16.23 30.30 -12.24
N ARG A 60 15.08 30.93 -12.50
CA ARG A 60 13.79 30.23 -12.56
C ARG A 60 13.74 29.19 -13.67
N LYS A 61 14.40 29.45 -14.81
CA LYS A 61 14.49 28.50 -15.90
C LYS A 61 15.31 27.27 -15.48
N GLU A 62 16.48 27.47 -14.88
CA GLU A 62 17.33 26.40 -14.36
C GLU A 62 16.62 25.58 -13.26
N GLU A 63 15.94 26.25 -12.33
CA GLU A 63 15.12 25.61 -11.29
C GLU A 63 13.99 24.78 -11.91
N SER A 64 13.33 25.28 -12.95
CA SER A 64 12.27 24.56 -13.66
C SER A 64 12.80 23.34 -14.41
N GLU A 65 13.95 23.46 -15.07
CA GLU A 65 14.61 22.35 -15.77
C GLU A 65 15.00 21.26 -14.77
N THR A 66 15.66 21.66 -13.66
CA THR A 66 16.02 20.74 -12.56
C THR A 66 14.80 20.08 -11.93
N ALA A 67 13.71 20.83 -11.71
CA ALA A 67 12.47 20.28 -11.17
C ALA A 67 11.82 19.25 -12.12
N ASN A 68 11.87 19.52 -13.43
CA ASN A 68 11.34 18.61 -14.44
C ASN A 68 12.18 17.31 -14.53
N GLU A 69 13.51 17.42 -14.48
CA GLU A 69 14.40 16.25 -14.43
C GLU A 69 14.13 15.38 -13.20
N ARG A 70 14.03 16.00 -12.01
CA ARG A 70 13.69 15.28 -10.78
C ARG A 70 12.31 14.64 -10.85
N ALA A 71 11.31 15.33 -11.42
CA ALA A 71 9.98 14.77 -11.59
C ALA A 71 10.01 13.55 -12.52
N GLN A 72 10.76 13.61 -13.62
CA GLN A 72 10.94 12.50 -14.55
C GLN A 72 11.66 11.31 -13.89
N GLU A 73 12.69 11.58 -13.08
CA GLU A 73 13.39 10.56 -12.30
C GLU A 73 12.45 9.88 -11.30
N ILE A 74 11.69 10.67 -10.53
CA ILE A 74 10.71 10.14 -9.57
C ILE A 74 9.66 9.27 -10.29
N LEU A 75 9.15 9.72 -11.44
CA LEU A 75 8.19 8.94 -12.23
C LEU A 75 8.79 7.64 -12.75
N SER A 76 10.06 7.66 -13.19
CA SER A 76 10.77 6.46 -13.63
C SER A 76 10.95 5.47 -12.46
N ASN A 77 11.43 5.96 -11.32
CA ASN A 77 11.62 5.14 -10.12
C ASN A 77 10.30 4.58 -9.60
N ALA A 78 9.22 5.37 -9.60
CA ALA A 78 7.89 4.92 -9.22
C ALA A 78 7.38 3.79 -10.13
N ARG A 79 7.66 3.85 -11.44
CA ARG A 79 7.31 2.77 -12.38
C ARG A 79 8.11 1.50 -12.12
N ILE A 80 9.40 1.63 -11.84
CA ILE A 80 10.26 0.48 -11.52
C ILE A 80 9.76 -0.19 -10.23
N GLU A 81 9.50 0.59 -9.19
CA GLU A 81 9.00 0.07 -7.92
C GLU A 81 7.61 -0.55 -8.06
N ALA A 82 6.71 0.07 -8.83
CA ALA A 82 5.39 -0.50 -9.10
C ALA A 82 5.49 -1.86 -9.81
N ASN A 83 6.36 -1.99 -10.81
CA ASN A 83 6.59 -3.26 -11.49
C ASN A 83 7.19 -4.31 -10.55
N LYS A 84 8.13 -3.91 -9.69
CA LYS A 84 8.71 -4.78 -8.67
C LYS A 84 7.65 -5.30 -7.69
N VAL A 85 6.79 -4.41 -7.17
CA VAL A 85 5.69 -4.79 -6.27
C VAL A 85 4.73 -5.76 -6.96
N ILE A 86 4.40 -5.53 -8.24
CA ILE A 86 3.54 -6.45 -9.01
C ILE A 86 4.22 -7.82 -9.18
N GLN A 87 5.51 -7.85 -9.48
CA GLN A 87 6.26 -9.09 -9.64
C GLN A 87 6.32 -9.87 -8.31
N GLU A 88 6.73 -9.23 -7.23
CA GLU A 88 6.79 -9.85 -5.89
C GLU A 88 5.41 -10.36 -5.45
N SER A 89 4.35 -9.61 -5.76
CA SER A 89 2.97 -10.03 -5.44
C SER A 89 2.55 -11.25 -6.25
N ARG A 90 2.95 -11.36 -7.52
CA ARG A 90 2.69 -12.54 -8.36
C ARG A 90 3.46 -13.75 -7.86
N GLU A 91 4.72 -13.59 -7.49
CA GLU A 91 5.54 -14.66 -6.94
C GLU A 91 4.94 -15.19 -5.63
N LYS A 92 4.60 -14.30 -4.68
CA LYS A 92 3.90 -14.67 -3.44
C LYS A 92 2.55 -15.33 -3.68
N ALA A 93 1.80 -14.88 -4.68
CA ALA A 93 0.51 -15.48 -5.02
C ALA A 93 0.68 -16.92 -5.55
N LEU A 94 1.72 -17.18 -6.34
CA LEU A 94 2.05 -18.53 -6.82
C LEU A 94 2.50 -19.44 -5.69
N GLU A 95 3.36 -18.97 -4.80
CA GLU A 95 3.78 -19.71 -3.60
C GLU A 95 2.59 -20.05 -2.71
N LEU A 96 1.71 -19.07 -2.46
CA LEU A 96 0.50 -19.28 -1.68
C LEU A 96 -0.46 -20.27 -2.35
N GLN A 97 -0.61 -20.19 -3.67
CA GLN A 97 -1.42 -21.13 -4.44
C GLN A 97 -0.90 -22.55 -4.29
N ASP A 98 0.42 -22.76 -4.44
CA ASP A 98 1.02 -24.08 -4.30
C ASP A 98 0.87 -24.61 -2.86
N SER A 99 1.09 -23.76 -1.86
CA SER A 99 0.88 -24.09 -0.44
C SER A 99 -0.57 -24.51 -0.17
N ILE A 100 -1.57 -23.77 -0.67
CA ILE A 100 -2.99 -24.10 -0.49
C ILE A 100 -3.32 -25.44 -1.15
N VAL A 101 -2.83 -25.66 -2.38
CA VAL A 101 -3.06 -26.92 -3.10
C VAL A 101 -2.40 -28.09 -2.37
N HIS A 102 -1.19 -27.90 -1.85
CA HIS A 102 -0.48 -28.90 -1.07
C HIS A 102 -1.24 -29.24 0.22
N GLU A 103 -1.62 -28.23 1.00
CA GLU A 103 -2.38 -28.41 2.24
C GLU A 103 -3.74 -29.08 1.99
N ALA A 104 -4.44 -28.68 0.91
CA ALA A 104 -5.69 -29.32 0.50
C ALA A 104 -5.50 -30.81 0.16
N ARG A 105 -4.41 -31.17 -0.52
CA ARG A 105 -4.09 -32.58 -0.82
C ARG A 105 -3.77 -33.37 0.44
N VAL A 106 -2.98 -32.82 1.37
CA VAL A 106 -2.68 -33.45 2.66
C VAL A 106 -3.97 -33.67 3.46
N THR A 107 -4.80 -32.64 3.58
CA THR A 107 -6.09 -32.71 4.26
C THR A 107 -7.01 -33.75 3.62
N ALA A 108 -7.09 -33.81 2.29
CA ALA A 108 -7.89 -34.81 1.59
C ALA A 108 -7.41 -36.25 1.86
N LEU A 109 -6.08 -36.47 1.91
CA LEU A 109 -5.50 -37.77 2.26
C LEU A 109 -5.83 -38.16 3.71
N ASP A 110 -5.74 -37.22 4.64
CA ASP A 110 -6.07 -37.46 6.05
C ASP A 110 -7.55 -37.76 6.28
N ILE A 111 -8.44 -37.04 5.57
CA ILE A 111 -9.89 -37.34 5.56
C ILE A 111 -10.12 -38.75 5.02
N ARG A 112 -9.50 -39.11 3.89
CA ARG A 112 -9.67 -40.46 3.30
C ARG A 112 -9.20 -41.54 4.26
N LYS A 113 -8.02 -41.37 4.86
CA LYS A 113 -7.46 -42.32 5.83
C LYS A 113 -8.33 -42.45 7.08
N SER A 114 -8.90 -41.35 7.55
CA SER A 114 -9.83 -41.37 8.68
C SER A 114 -11.11 -42.10 8.32
N ALA A 115 -11.69 -41.83 7.14
CA ALA A 115 -12.87 -42.53 6.65
C ALA A 115 -12.63 -44.04 6.47
N GLU A 116 -11.48 -44.45 5.92
CA GLU A 116 -11.09 -45.87 5.82
C GLU A 116 -11.03 -46.54 7.20
N LYS A 117 -10.49 -45.85 8.20
CA LYS A 117 -10.42 -46.35 9.58
C LYS A 117 -11.81 -46.46 10.22
N ASP A 118 -12.69 -45.50 9.97
CA ASP A 118 -14.04 -45.51 10.51
C ASP A 118 -14.91 -46.58 9.84
N ILE A 119 -14.77 -46.78 8.52
CA ILE A 119 -15.40 -47.89 7.80
C ILE A 119 -14.96 -49.24 8.39
N GLU A 120 -13.67 -49.42 8.66
CA GLU A 120 -13.19 -50.68 9.26
C GLU A 120 -13.78 -50.88 10.67
N ARG A 121 -13.86 -49.82 11.48
CA ARG A 121 -14.49 -49.89 12.80
C ARG A 121 -15.98 -50.25 12.72
N GLU A 122 -16.71 -49.60 11.82
CA GLU A 122 -18.14 -49.90 11.58
C GLU A 122 -18.33 -51.33 11.10
N ARG A 123 -17.49 -51.82 10.17
CA ARG A 123 -17.53 -53.21 9.72
C ARG A 123 -17.33 -54.19 10.89
N GLN A 124 -16.34 -53.94 11.74
CA GLN A 124 -16.10 -54.78 12.91
C GLN A 124 -17.27 -54.73 13.90
N GLN A 125 -17.92 -53.57 14.06
CA GLN A 125 -19.12 -53.43 14.88
C GLN A 125 -20.31 -54.21 14.28
N MET A 126 -20.58 -54.04 12.99
CA MET A 126 -21.63 -54.79 12.29
C MET A 126 -21.44 -56.31 12.42
N LEU A 127 -20.20 -56.80 12.29
CA LEU A 127 -19.91 -58.23 12.47
C LEU A 127 -20.21 -58.71 13.89
N ARG A 128 -19.93 -57.90 14.92
CA ARG A 128 -20.29 -58.24 16.31
C ARG A 128 -21.81 -58.28 16.49
N GLU A 129 -22.52 -57.27 16.00
CA GLU A 129 -23.99 -57.20 16.06
C GLU A 129 -24.64 -58.37 15.28
N MET A 130 -24.10 -58.75 14.12
CA MET A 130 -24.57 -59.91 13.36
C MET A 130 -24.35 -61.23 14.14
N ASN A 131 -23.19 -61.41 14.77
CA ASN A 131 -22.92 -62.60 15.57
C ASN A 131 -23.87 -62.71 16.78
N GLU A 132 -24.16 -61.59 17.43
CA GLU A 132 -25.14 -61.53 18.53
C GLU A 132 -26.54 -61.91 18.06
N GLN A 133 -26.98 -61.37 16.92
CA GLN A 133 -28.26 -61.71 16.30
C GLN A 133 -28.34 -63.20 15.93
N ILE A 134 -27.29 -63.77 15.33
CA ILE A 134 -27.23 -65.20 14.99
C ILE A 134 -27.28 -66.06 16.25
N THR A 135 -26.60 -65.66 17.32
CA THR A 135 -26.63 -66.37 18.61
C THR A 135 -28.05 -66.39 19.18
N ASN A 136 -28.73 -65.24 19.20
CA ASN A 136 -30.11 -65.13 19.67
C ASN A 136 -31.07 -65.99 18.84
N ILE A 137 -30.96 -65.96 17.51
CA ILE A 137 -31.76 -66.80 16.62
C ILE A 137 -31.48 -68.30 16.88
N SER A 138 -30.23 -68.67 17.12
CA SER A 138 -29.85 -70.06 17.40
C SER A 138 -30.44 -70.56 18.71
N VAL A 139 -30.44 -69.74 19.76
CA VAL A 139 -31.08 -70.04 21.05
C VAL A 139 -32.59 -70.18 20.87
N ASP A 140 -33.23 -69.28 20.12
CA ASP A 140 -34.67 -69.35 19.83
C ASP A 140 -35.05 -70.62 19.07
N ILE A 141 -34.23 -71.04 18.09
CA ILE A 141 -34.42 -72.30 17.36
C ILE A 141 -34.27 -73.49 18.30
N ALA A 142 -33.21 -73.53 19.12
CA ALA A 142 -32.98 -74.60 20.08
C ALA A 142 -34.15 -74.73 21.07
N LYS A 143 -34.65 -73.60 21.58
CA LYS A 143 -35.84 -73.54 22.44
C LYS A 143 -37.07 -74.16 21.76
N ARG A 144 -37.34 -73.79 20.51
CA ARG A 144 -38.48 -74.33 19.74
C ARG A 144 -38.35 -75.82 19.44
N ILE A 145 -37.14 -76.33 19.22
CA ILE A 145 -36.91 -77.77 19.01
C ILE A 145 -37.17 -78.53 20.30
N ILE A 146 -36.65 -78.05 21.44
CA ILE A 146 -36.90 -78.66 22.75
C ILE A 146 -38.40 -78.64 23.07
N GLU A 147 -39.10 -77.52 22.87
CA GLU A 147 -40.56 -77.44 23.05
C GLU A 147 -41.35 -78.44 22.19
N ARG A 148 -40.81 -78.85 21.03
CA ARG A 148 -41.47 -79.79 20.10
C ARG A 148 -41.14 -81.26 20.36
N GLU A 149 -39.90 -81.55 20.75
CA GLU A 149 -39.41 -82.92 21.00
C GLU A 149 -39.77 -83.44 22.39
N VAL A 150 -40.10 -82.56 23.34
CA VAL A 150 -40.44 -82.99 24.69
C VAL A 150 -41.85 -83.58 24.71
N SER A 151 -41.93 -84.91 24.88
CA SER A 151 -43.17 -85.64 25.14
C SER A 151 -43.52 -85.67 26.63
N ALA A 152 -44.71 -86.15 26.98
CA ALA A 152 -45.10 -86.34 28.37
C ALA A 152 -44.24 -87.40 29.10
N GLU A 153 -43.65 -88.36 28.36
CA GLU A 153 -42.73 -89.36 28.90
C GLU A 153 -41.34 -88.77 29.18
N ASP A 154 -40.86 -87.84 28.36
CA ASP A 154 -39.58 -87.16 28.59
C ASP A 154 -39.62 -86.26 29.84
N HIS A 155 -40.77 -85.65 30.15
CA HIS A 155 -40.96 -84.90 31.39
C HIS A 155 -40.79 -85.76 32.63
N GLN A 156 -41.31 -87.00 32.64
CA GLN A 156 -41.16 -87.92 33.76
C GLN A 156 -39.70 -88.36 33.92
N ARG A 157 -39.02 -88.69 32.81
CA ARG A 157 -37.60 -89.06 32.83
C ARG A 157 -36.70 -87.92 33.35
N TYR A 158 -36.95 -86.67 32.94
CA TYR A 158 -36.17 -85.53 33.45
C TYR A 158 -36.45 -85.21 34.92
N ILE A 159 -37.67 -85.46 35.42
CA ILE A 159 -37.98 -85.31 36.85
C ILE A 159 -37.26 -86.39 37.68
N ASP A 160 -37.26 -87.63 37.21
CA ASP A 160 -36.57 -88.74 37.89
C ASP A 160 -35.05 -88.51 37.91
N GLU A 161 -34.45 -88.07 36.80
CA GLU A 161 -33.01 -87.77 36.69
C GLU A 161 -32.59 -86.55 37.54
N PHE A 162 -33.48 -85.56 37.70
CA PHE A 162 -33.23 -84.41 38.59
C PHE A 162 -33.37 -84.79 40.08
N ILE A 163 -34.26 -85.72 40.41
CA ILE A 163 -34.41 -86.25 41.78
C ILE A 163 -33.22 -87.15 42.14
N GLU A 164 -32.75 -87.97 41.21
CA GLU A 164 -31.59 -88.85 41.41
C GLU A 164 -30.28 -88.04 41.56
N GLY A 165 -30.10 -86.98 40.78
CA GLY A 165 -28.96 -86.06 40.93
C GLY A 165 -29.00 -85.18 42.20
N LEU A 166 -30.14 -85.08 42.89
CA LEU A 166 -30.26 -84.46 44.22
C LEU A 166 -30.01 -85.45 45.36
N ASP A 167 -30.12 -86.76 45.12
CA ASP A 167 -29.78 -87.83 46.06
C ASP A 167 -28.26 -88.16 46.03
N GLU A 168 -27.54 -87.75 44.98
CA GLU A 168 -26.06 -87.87 44.86
C GLU A 168 -25.26 -86.67 45.46
N LEU A 169 -25.93 -85.70 46.10
CA LEU A 169 -25.31 -84.60 46.87
C LEU A 169 -25.48 -84.80 48.38
#